data_AF-A0A7X7NQ94-F1
#
_entry.id   AF-A0A7X7NQ94-F1
#
_cell.length_a   1.000
_cell.length_b   1.000
_cell.length_c   1.000
_cell.angle_alpha   90.00
_cell.angle_beta   90.00
_cell.angle_gamma   90.00
#
_symmetry.space_group_name_H-M   'P 1'
#
loop_
_entity.id
_entity.type
_entity.pdbx_description
1 polymer ?
#
loop_
_entity_poly.entity_id
_entity_poly.type
_entity_poly.pdbx_seq_one_letter_code
_entity_poly.pdbx_strand_id
1 'polypeptide(L)'
;MIAVVTVLGAFLLGYLLASRFAALMTYAVAYLWAFVFQTLYLLLDSLGPGATDPAFTPGEFPLSYGLVTLGVFLVGLALVCLGHGVRGRWSARRDRTTQSTVSSR
;
A
#
# COMPACT_ATOMS: atom_id res chain seq x y z
N MET A 1 -6.14 3.27 -11.72
CA MET A 1 -6.06 1.79 -11.83
C MET A 1 -5.02 1.17 -10.90
N ILE A 2 -3.81 1.73 -10.79
CA ILE A 2 -2.72 1.12 -10.00
C ILE A 2 -2.93 1.25 -8.48
N ALA A 3 -3.54 2.34 -8.01
CA ALA A 3 -3.84 2.57 -6.59
C ALA A 3 -4.80 1.51 -6.00
N VAL A 4 -5.75 1.02 -6.79
CA VAL A 4 -6.69 -0.02 -6.36
C VAL A 4 -5.97 -1.36 -6.21
N VAL A 5 -5.06 -1.68 -7.15
CA VAL A 5 -4.24 -2.89 -7.11
C VAL A 5 -3.25 -2.86 -5.94
N THR A 6 -2.65 -1.71 -5.64
CA THR A 6 -1.73 -1.57 -4.49
C THR A 6 -2.47 -1.59 -3.15
N VAL A 7 -3.67 -1.02 -3.05
CA VAL A 7 -4.48 -1.07 -1.82
C VAL A 7 -5.05 -2.48 -1.56
N LEU A 8 -5.58 -3.16 -2.58
CA LEU A 8 -6.05 -4.55 -2.45
C LEU A 8 -4.88 -5.52 -2.19
N GLY A 9 -3.74 -5.30 -2.84
CA GLY A 9 -2.51 -6.07 -2.60
C GLY A 9 -1.93 -5.85 -1.20
N ALA A 10 -1.96 -4.62 -0.68
CA ALA A 10 -1.44 -4.27 0.64
C ALA A 10 -2.13 -5.04 1.77
N PHE A 11 -3.45 -5.19 1.69
CA PHE A 11 -4.21 -5.95 2.68
C PHE A 11 -3.88 -7.44 2.64
N LEU A 12 -3.75 -8.02 1.44
CA LEU A 12 -3.38 -9.43 1.26
C LEU A 12 -1.94 -9.70 1.72
N LEU A 13 -1.02 -8.78 1.44
CA LEU A 13 0.38 -8.88 1.86
C LEU A 13 0.56 -8.76 3.38
N GLY A 14 -0.14 -7.81 4.02
CA GLY A 14 -0.12 -7.67 5.48
C GLY A 14 -0.72 -8.88 6.19
N TYR A 15 -1.64 -9.60 5.54
CA TYR A 15 -2.20 -10.84 6.04
C TYR A 15 -1.27 -12.05 5.83
N LEU A 16 -0.59 -12.15 4.68
CA LEU A 16 0.23 -13.33 4.32
C LEU A 16 1.60 -13.35 5.00
N LEU A 17 2.25 -12.19 5.16
CA LEU A 17 3.63 -12.12 5.69
C LEU A 17 3.68 -12.13 7.21
N ALA A 18 4.50 -13.01 7.77
CA ALA A 18 4.71 -13.11 9.23
C ALA A 18 5.50 -11.91 9.79
N SER A 19 6.44 -11.36 9.00
CA SER A 19 7.30 -10.24 9.42
C SER A 19 6.73 -8.88 9.00
N ARG A 20 6.57 -7.97 9.97
CA ARG A 20 6.12 -6.57 9.74
C ARG A 20 7.04 -5.83 8.78
N PHE A 21 8.35 -5.99 8.95
CA PHE A 21 9.34 -5.28 8.14
C PHE A 21 9.29 -5.73 6.69
N ALA A 22 9.14 -7.05 6.46
CA ALA A 22 8.98 -7.58 5.11
C ALA A 22 7.68 -7.07 4.46
N ALA A 23 6.55 -7.05 5.19
CA ALA A 23 5.29 -6.54 4.67
C ALA A 23 5.36 -5.04 4.30
N LEU A 24 6.01 -4.23 5.15
CA LEU A 24 6.21 -2.80 4.90
C LEU A 24 7.13 -2.55 3.70
N MET A 25 8.25 -3.28 3.61
CA MET A 25 9.18 -3.15 2.48
C MET A 25 8.55 -3.58 1.17
N THR A 26 7.83 -4.71 1.14
CA THR A 26 7.17 -5.15 -0.09
C THR A 26 6.06 -4.18 -0.51
N TYR A 27 5.29 -3.63 0.45
CA TYR A 27 4.33 -2.58 0.16
C TYR A 27 5.01 -1.33 -0.41
N ALA A 28 6.09 -0.85 0.21
CA ALA A 28 6.82 0.33 -0.24
C ALA A 28 7.40 0.15 -1.65
N VAL A 29 8.00 -1.01 -1.96
CA VAL A 29 8.53 -1.32 -3.29
C VAL A 29 7.42 -1.38 -4.33
N ALA A 30 6.32 -2.08 -4.03
CA ALA A 30 5.18 -2.17 -4.95
C ALA A 30 4.53 -0.80 -5.21
N TYR A 31 4.40 0.01 -4.15
CA TYR A 31 3.90 1.37 -4.24
C TYR A 31 4.81 2.26 -5.09
N LEU A 32 6.13 2.22 -4.85
CA LEU A 32 7.10 3.00 -5.60
C LEU A 32 7.10 2.62 -7.09
N TRP A 33 7.08 1.32 -7.39
CA TRP A 33 7.01 0.83 -8.76
C TRP A 33 5.76 1.37 -9.47
N ALA A 34 4.60 1.24 -8.83
CA ALA A 34 3.34 1.72 -9.35
C ALA A 34 3.33 3.25 -9.57
N PHE A 35 3.88 4.01 -8.62
CA PHE A 35 4.02 5.46 -8.70
C PHE A 35 4.88 5.90 -9.88
N VAL A 36 6.01 5.23 -10.12
CA VAL A 36 6.90 5.53 -11.24
C VAL A 36 6.17 5.33 -12.56
N PHE A 37 5.56 4.16 -12.79
CA PHE A 37 4.87 3.89 -14.05
C PHE A 37 3.67 4.81 -14.27
N GLN A 38 2.87 5.07 -13.23
CA GLN A 38 1.75 6.02 -13.33
C GLN A 38 2.25 7.42 -13.73
N THR A 39 3.32 7.90 -13.08
CA THR A 39 3.89 9.21 -13.38
C THR A 39 4.43 9.27 -14.81
N LEU A 40 5.04 8.17 -15.28
CA LEU A 40 5.53 8.04 -16.66
C LEU A 40 4.39 8.12 -17.68
N TYR A 41 3.28 7.42 -17.44
CA TYR A 41 2.10 7.50 -18.31
C TYR A 41 1.50 8.91 -18.34
N LEU A 42 1.35 9.56 -17.18
CA LEU A 42 0.81 10.92 -17.10
C LEU A 42 1.74 11.95 -17.75
N LEU A 43 3.06 11.76 -17.63
CA LEU A 43 4.05 12.61 -18.29
C LEU A 43 4.00 12.45 -19.82
N LEU A 44 3.94 11.22 -20.31
CA LEU A 44 3.81 10.95 -21.75
C LEU A 44 2.52 11.54 -22.33
N ASP A 45 1.41 11.42 -21.60
CA ASP A 45 0.12 12.00 -21.97
C ASP A 45 0.17 13.53 -22.01
N SER A 46 0.86 14.15 -21.05
CA SER A 46 1.04 15.61 -20.99
C SER A 46 1.95 16.16 -22.10
N LEU A 47 2.76 15.32 -22.76
CA LEU A 47 3.67 15.70 -23.85
C LEU A 47 3.09 15.40 -25.25
N GLY A 48 1.96 14.70 -25.33
CA GLY A 48 1.34 14.28 -26.60
C GLY A 48 0.67 15.43 -27.37
N PRO A 49 0.74 15.46 -28.71
CA PRO A 49 0.03 16.45 -29.52
C PRO A 49 -1.49 16.22 -29.41
N GLY A 50 -2.22 17.17 -28.80
CA GLY A 50 -3.68 17.12 -28.67
C GLY A 50 -4.21 16.95 -27.24
N ALA A 51 -3.36 17.04 -26.20
CA ALA A 51 -3.79 17.05 -24.81
C ALA A 51 -4.75 18.22 -24.55
N THR A 52 -6.06 17.93 -24.53
CA THR A 52 -7.11 18.94 -24.34
C THR A 52 -7.27 19.29 -22.84
N ASP A 53 -6.73 18.43 -21.97
CA ASP A 53 -6.68 18.61 -20.51
C ASP A 53 -5.48 17.84 -19.92
N PRO A 54 -4.24 18.35 -20.06
CA PRO A 54 -3.03 17.63 -19.65
C PRO A 54 -2.97 17.46 -18.13
N ALA A 55 -2.57 16.26 -17.68
CA ALA A 55 -2.42 15.94 -16.27
C ALA A 55 -1.35 16.79 -15.56
N PHE A 56 -0.35 17.27 -16.30
CA PHE A 56 0.65 18.23 -15.83
C PHE A 56 0.69 19.46 -16.72
N THR A 57 0.38 20.62 -16.15
CA THR A 57 0.54 21.93 -16.79
C THR A 57 2.02 22.31 -16.86
N PRO A 58 2.58 22.58 -18.06
CA PRO A 58 3.97 23.01 -18.18
C PRO A 58 4.25 24.29 -17.40
N GLY A 59 5.32 24.31 -16.60
CA GLY A 59 5.74 25.47 -15.81
C GLY A 59 5.14 25.56 -14.41
N GLU A 60 4.21 24.67 -14.06
CA GLU A 60 3.65 24.58 -12.72
C GLU A 60 4.19 23.34 -11.99
N PHE A 61 4.59 23.48 -10.73
CA PHE A 61 5.03 22.33 -9.93
C PHE A 61 3.80 21.63 -9.34
N PRO A 62 3.57 20.34 -9.65
CA PRO A 62 2.31 19.66 -9.31
C PRO A 62 2.27 19.20 -7.84
N LEU A 63 2.23 20.17 -6.91
CA LEU A 63 2.17 19.92 -5.47
C LEU A 63 0.94 19.09 -5.08
N SER A 64 -0.20 19.33 -5.72
CA SER A 64 -1.45 18.58 -5.49
C SER A 64 -1.27 17.08 -5.76
N TYR A 65 -0.63 16.73 -6.88
CA TYR A 65 -0.31 15.34 -7.22
C TYR A 65 0.63 14.70 -6.19
N GLY A 66 1.67 15.42 -5.76
CA GLY A 66 2.58 14.96 -4.71
C GLY A 66 1.88 14.73 -3.36
N LEU A 67 0.99 15.63 -2.95
CA LEU A 67 0.22 15.51 -1.72
C LEU A 67 -0.77 14.34 -1.78
N VAL A 68 -1.50 14.19 -2.89
CA VAL A 68 -2.42 13.06 -3.09
C VAL A 68 -1.65 11.74 -3.04
N THR A 69 -0.50 11.68 -3.72
CA THR A 69 0.41 10.53 -3.69
C THR A 69 0.81 10.19 -2.25
N LEU A 70 1.34 11.16 -1.50
CA LEU A 70 1.73 10.96 -0.11
C LEU A 70 0.56 10.46 0.75
N GLY A 71 -0.65 10.99 0.56
CA GLY A 71 -1.85 10.54 1.23
C GLY A 71 -2.15 9.06 0.97
N VAL A 72 -2.12 8.63 -0.29
CA VAL A 72 -2.35 7.22 -0.67
C VAL A 72 -1.29 6.30 -0.05
N PHE A 73 -0.02 6.73 0.00
CA PHE A 73 1.06 5.98 0.63
C PHE A 73 0.80 5.76 2.12
N LEU A 74 0.42 6.83 2.84
CA LEU A 74 0.12 6.77 4.27
C LEU A 74 -1.10 5.89 4.56
N VAL A 75 -2.13 5.96 3.73
CA VAL A 75 -3.31 5.10 3.84
C VAL A 75 -2.92 3.62 3.68
N GLY A 76 -2.12 3.27 2.68
CA GLY A 76 -1.72 1.88 2.51
C GLY A 76 -0.76 1.39 3.61
N LEU A 77 0.12 2.24 4.15
CA LEU A 77 0.88 1.93 5.36
C LEU A 77 -0.04 1.61 6.56
N ALA A 78 -1.08 2.42 6.75
CA ALA A 78 -2.07 2.17 7.80
C ALA A 78 -2.79 0.82 7.59
N LEU A 79 -3.17 0.48 6.35
CA LEU A 79 -3.76 -0.82 6.03
C LEU A 79 -2.82 -1.99 6.32
N VAL A 80 -1.52 -1.89 5.98
CA VAL A 80 -0.53 -2.94 6.28
C VAL A 80 -0.40 -3.15 7.78
N CYS A 81 -0.33 -2.06 8.56
CA CYS A 81 -0.30 -2.11 10.02
C CYS A 81 -1.57 -2.74 10.61
N LEU A 82 -2.75 -2.40 10.08
CA LEU A 82 -4.02 -2.99 10.48
C LEU A 82 -4.08 -4.49 10.18
N GLY A 83 -3.68 -4.92 8.99
CA GLY A 83 -3.65 -6.35 8.61
C GLY A 83 -2.76 -7.19 9.51
N HIS A 84 -1.58 -6.66 9.88
CA HIS A 84 -0.67 -7.33 10.80
C HIS A 84 -1.25 -7.40 12.23
N GLY A 85 -1.92 -6.33 12.68
CA GLY A 85 -2.61 -6.28 13.98
C GLY A 85 -3.74 -7.30 14.10
N VAL A 86 -4.50 -7.54 13.03
CA VAL A 86 -5.52 -8.60 12.98
C VAL A 86 -4.85 -9.98 13.11
N ARG A 87 -3.77 -10.26 12.39
CA ARG A 87 -3.05 -11.55 12.49
C ARG A 87 -2.48 -11.79 13.90
N GLY A 88 -1.88 -10.78 14.52
CA GLY A 88 -1.37 -10.88 15.90
C GLY A 88 -2.47 -11.19 16.92
N ARG A 89 -3.66 -10.60 16.74
CA ARG A 89 -4.84 -10.92 17.57
C ARG A 89 -5.35 -12.35 17.37
N TRP A 90 -5.20 -12.91 16.18
CA TRP A 90 -5.61 -14.28 15.88
C TRP A 90 -4.61 -15.32 16.41
N SER A 91 -3.30 -15.07 16.31
CA SER A 91 -2.28 -15.92 16.93
C SER A 91 -2.40 -15.96 18.46
N ALA A 92 -2.57 -14.80 19.10
CA ALA A 92 -2.73 -14.73 20.56
C ALA A 92 -3.98 -15.45 21.09
N ARG A 93 -5.03 -15.61 20.26
CA ARG A 93 -6.22 -16.40 20.58
C ARG A 93 -5.96 -17.91 20.49
N ARG A 94 -5.12 -18.37 19.55
CA ARG A 94 -4.77 -19.79 19.43
C ARG A 94 -3.88 -20.26 20.57
N ASP A 95 -2.92 -19.44 21.02
CA ASP A 95 -2.01 -19.83 22.10
C ASP A 95 -2.73 -20.02 23.44
N ARG A 96 -3.76 -19.20 23.73
CA ARG A 96 -4.58 -19.34 24.94
C ARG A 96 -5.39 -20.63 24.96
N THR A 97 -5.90 -21.09 23.82
CA THR A 97 -6.66 -22.34 23.74
C THR A 97 -5.76 -23.54 24.01
N THR A 98 -4.54 -23.55 23.47
CA THR A 98 -3.57 -24.64 23.66
C THR A 98 -3.05 -24.70 25.10
N GLN A 99 -2.94 -23.57 25.80
CA GLN A 99 -2.48 -23.54 27.19
C GLN A 99 -3.54 -24.05 28.18
N SER A 100 -4.82 -23.83 27.88
CA SER A 100 -5.94 -24.33 28.72
C SER A 100 -6.08 -25.86 28.72
N THR A 101 -5.71 -26.53 27.63
CA THR A 101 -5.75 -28.00 27.50
C THR A 101 -4.55 -28.71 28.11
N VAL A 102 -3.41 -28.03 28.25
CA VAL A 102 -2.20 -28.60 28.88
C VAL A 102 -2.26 -28.49 30.41
N SER A 103 -2.92 -27.47 30.95
CA SER A 103 -3.06 -27.28 32.41
C SER A 103 -4.07 -28.22 33.09
N SER A 104 -4.85 -28.98 32.33
CA SER A 104 -5.91 -29.87 32.84
C SER A 104 -5.57 -31.36 32.74
N ARG A 105 -4.30 -31.71 32.48
CA ARG A 105 -3.76 -33.08 32.47
C ARG A 105 -2.70 -33.21 33.54
#